data_AF-A0A3A9AAG3-F1
#
_entry.id   AF-A0A3A9AAG3-F1
#
_cell.length_a   1.000
_cell.length_b   1.000
_cell.length_c   1.000
_cell.angle_alpha   90.00
_cell.angle_beta   90.00
_cell.angle_gamma   90.00
#
_symmetry.space_group_name_H-M   'P 1'
#
loop_
_entity.id
_entity.type
_entity.pdbx_description
1 polymer ?
#
loop_
_entity_poly.entity_id
_entity_poly.type
_entity_poly.pdbx_seq_one_letter_code
_entity_poly.pdbx_strand_id
1 'polypeptide(L)' 'MRYYQCDTYPIDFVLSENIEKCFAAHNHVGHYVISVVVQGMVTVCLQGRELACHSGDGIL' A
#
# COMPACT_ATOMS: atom_id res chain seq x y z
N MET A 1 7.82 9.05 1.55
CA MET A 1 7.35 7.89 2.34
C MET A 1 8.01 7.92 3.70
N ARG A 2 7.29 7.56 4.77
CA ARG A 2 7.82 7.43 6.14
C ARG A 2 7.60 5.99 6.60
N TYR A 3 8.63 5.38 7.18
CA TYR A 3 8.63 3.99 7.63
C TYR A 3 8.59 3.94 9.15
N TYR A 4 7.78 3.03 9.70
CA TYR A 4 7.69 2.76 11.12
C TYR A 4 7.77 1.24 11.30
N GLN A 5 8.79 0.79 12.01
CA GLN A 5 9.00 -0.63 12.26
C GLN A 5 8.49 -0.96 13.66
N CYS A 6 7.86 -2.11 13.81
CA CYS A 6 7.52 -2.63 15.12
C CYS A 6 8.65 -3.55 15.61
N ASP A 7 9.23 -3.25 16.78
CA ASP A 7 10.28 -4.11 17.35
C ASP A 7 9.72 -5.44 17.88
N THR A 8 8.43 -5.48 18.18
CA THR A 8 7.75 -6.63 18.83
C THR A 8 7.12 -7.59 17.84
N TYR A 9 6.73 -7.11 16.66
CA TYR A 9 6.03 -7.90 15.64
C TYR A 9 6.66 -7.68 14.27
N PRO A 10 6.65 -8.66 13.36
CA PRO A 10 7.21 -8.52 12.02
C PRO A 10 6.26 -7.71 11.11
N ILE A 11 5.92 -6.50 11.54
CA ILE A 11 5.00 -5.57 10.87
C ILE A 11 5.74 -4.26 10.68
N ASP A 12 5.83 -3.84 9.42
CA ASP A 12 6.32 -2.53 9.03
C ASP A 12 5.16 -1.68 8.49
N PHE A 13 5.02 -0.47 9.00
CA PHE A 13 4.06 0.52 8.50
C PHE A 13 4.77 1.52 7.59
N VAL A 14 4.18 1.80 6.44
CA VAL A 14 4.68 2.83 5.52
C VAL A 14 3.58 3.85 5.27
N LEU A 15 3.79 5.09 5.71
CA LEU A 15 2.93 6.21 5.34
C LEU A 15 3.44 6.82 4.03
N SER A 16 2.57 6.81 3.03
CA SER A 16 2.87 7.30 1.69
C SER A 16 1.86 8.35 1.29
N GLU A 17 2.35 9.48 0.78
CA GLU A 17 1.55 10.61 0.33
C GLU A 17 1.93 10.92 -1.12
N ASN A 18 0.95 11.30 -1.94
CA ASN A 18 1.14 11.64 -3.37
C ASN A 18 1.84 10.52 -4.17
N ILE A 19 1.42 9.27 -3.97
CA ILE A 19 2.01 8.12 -4.65
C ILE A 19 1.10 7.54 -5.72
N GLU A 20 1.71 7.05 -6.80
CA GLU A 20 1.13 6.07 -7.69
C GLU A 20 1.63 4.69 -7.23
N LYS A 21 0.71 3.78 -6.86
CA LYS A 21 1.08 2.46 -6.35
C LYS A 21 0.88 1.41 -7.44
N CYS A 22 2.00 0.98 -8.04
CA CYS A 22 2.03 -0.15 -8.95
C CYS A 22 2.27 -1.45 -8.18
N PHE A 23 1.24 -2.28 -8.03
CA PHE A 23 1.39 -3.64 -7.51
C PHE A 23 1.87 -4.56 -8.64
N ALA A 24 3.11 -4.38 -9.07
CA ALA A 24 3.80 -5.37 -9.89
C ALA A 24 4.38 -6.48 -9.01
N ALA A 25 4.75 -7.63 -9.60
CA ALA A 25 5.16 -8.89 -8.97
C ALA A 25 6.41 -8.84 -8.03
N HIS A 26 6.78 -7.65 -7.55
CA HIS A 26 7.91 -7.37 -6.68
C HIS A 26 7.49 -7.05 -5.24
N ASN A 27 6.29 -7.44 -4.82
CA ASN A 27 5.99 -7.45 -3.39
C ASN A 27 6.95 -8.46 -2.74
N HIS A 28 7.88 -7.94 -1.94
CA HIS A 28 8.99 -8.64 -1.31
C HIS A 28 8.68 -10.10 -1.02
N VAL A 29 9.44 -11.02 -1.61
CA VAL A 29 9.30 -12.47 -1.38
C VAL A 29 9.25 -12.72 0.12
N GLY A 30 8.10 -13.19 0.61
CA GLY A 30 7.88 -13.50 2.04
C GLY A 30 7.05 -12.49 2.83
N HIS A 31 6.59 -11.38 2.26
CA HIS A 31 5.74 -10.40 2.95
C HIS A 31 4.37 -10.23 2.30
N TYR A 32 3.33 -10.17 3.13
CA TYR A 32 2.01 -9.68 2.72
C TYR A 32 1.99 -8.15 2.83
N VAL A 33 1.52 -7.47 1.78
CA VAL A 33 1.38 -6.01 1.78
C VAL A 33 -0.10 -5.68 1.83
N ILE A 34 -0.52 -5.04 2.91
CA ILE A 34 -1.89 -4.53 3.07
C ILE A 34 -1.81 -3.01 3.04
N SER A 35 -2.60 -2.38 2.17
CA SER A 35 -2.67 -0.92 2.08
C SER A 35 -4.08 -0.44 2.38
N VAL A 36 -4.18 0.68 3.07
CA VAL A 36 -5.47 1.35 3.34
C VAL A 36 -5.32 2.81 2.94
N VAL A 37 -6.29 3.33 2.22
CA VAL A 37 -6.35 4.75 1.92
C VAL A 37 -6.85 5.47 3.17
N VAL A 38 -5.96 6.15 3.88
CA VAL A 38 -6.31 6.89 5.10
C VAL A 38 -7.06 8.18 4.77
N GLN A 39 -6.64 8.87 3.69
CA GLN A 39 -7.21 10.15 3.28
C GLN A 39 -7.11 10.35 1.78
N GLY A 40 -8.11 11.03 1.21
CA GLY A 40 -8.16 11.42 -0.20
C GLY A 40 -8.51 10.25 -1.12
N MET A 41 -7.92 10.28 -2.31
CA MET A 41 -8.07 9.28 -3.36
C MET A 41 -6.68 8.85 -3.84
N VAL A 42 -6.51 7.56 -4.09
CA VAL A 42 -5.28 6.97 -4.66
C VAL A 42 -5.65 6.13 -5.87
N THR A 43 -4.89 6.28 -6.96
CA THR A 43 -4.99 5.38 -8.11
C THR A 43 -4.05 4.20 -7.91
N VAL A 44 -4.61 3.00 -7.99
CA VAL A 44 -3.90 1.73 -7.82
C VAL A 44 -3.83 1.02 -9.15
N CYS A 45 -2.64 0.58 -9.56
CA CYS A 45 -2.47 -0.27 -10.74
C CYS A 45 -2.28 -1.73 -10.33
N LEU A 46 -3.26 -2.57 -10.66
CA LEU A 46 -3.26 -4.01 -10.38
C LEU A 46 -3.39 -4.79 -11.69
N GLN A 47 -2.39 -5.61 -12.01
CA GLN A 47 -2.36 -6.42 -13.25
C GLN A 47 -2.63 -5.61 -14.52
N GLY A 48 -2.15 -4.36 -14.58
CA GLY A 48 -2.35 -3.46 -15.73
C GLY A 48 -3.71 -2.79 -15.79
N ARG A 49 -4.54 -2.90 -14.75
CA ARG A 49 -5.79 -2.15 -14.59
C ARG A 49 -5.64 -1.09 -13.51
N GLU A 50 -6.17 0.08 -13.78
CA GLU A 50 -6.25 1.18 -12.81
C GLU A 50 -7.56 1.11 -12.03
N LEU A 51 -7.47 1.32 -10.71
CA LEU A 51 -8.59 1.42 -9.80
C LEU A 51 -8.44 2.69 -8.96
N ALA A 52 -9.49 3.51 -8.90
CA ALA A 52 -9.55 4.65 -7.99
C ALA A 52 -10.07 4.20 -6.62
N CYS A 53 -9.21 4.26 -5.61
CA CYS A 53 -9.53 3.93 -4.22
C CYS A 53 -9.71 5.22 -3.41
N HIS A 54 -10.68 5.22 -2.50
CA HIS A 54 -11.04 6.34 -1.66
C HIS A 54 -10.76 6.04 -0.20
N SER A 55 -10.86 7.08 0.63
CA SER A 55 -10.64 6.96 2.07
C SER A 55 -11.49 5.85 2.68
N GLY A 56 -10.83 4.92 3.39
CA GLY A 56 -11.46 3.73 3.97
C GLY A 56 -11.31 2.45 3.14
N ASP A 57 -10.97 2.55 1.84
CA ASP A 57 -10.75 1.39 0.99
C ASP A 57 -9.47 0.64 1.38
N GLY A 58 -9.58 -0.68 1.47
CA GLY A 58 -8.47 -1.61 1.71
C GLY A 58 -8.05 -2.32 0.42
N ILE A 59 -6.74 -2.49 0.25
CA ILE A 59 -6.11 -3.17 -0.88
C ILE A 59 -5.21 -4.28 -0.32
N LEU A 60 -5.40 -5.50 -0.82
CA LEU A 60 -4.73 -6.73 -0.39
C LEU A 60 -3.99 -7.37 -1.58
#